data_AF-A0A0S4NCS2-F1
#
_entry.id   AF-A0A0S4NCS2-F1
#
_cell.length_a   1.000
_cell.length_b   1.000
_cell.length_c   1.000
_cell.angle_alpha   90.00
_cell.angle_beta   90.00
_cell.angle_gamma   90.00
#
_symmetry.space_group_name_H-M   'P 1'
#
loop_
_entity.id
_entity.type
_entity.pdbx_description
1 polymer ?
#
loop_
_entity_poly.entity_id
_entity_poly.type
_entity_poly.pdbx_seq_one_letter_code
_entity_poly.pdbx_strand_id
1 'polypeptide(L)'
;MKNWDEKKVLHLMKGSKKYITILPYSEFKKMERMVLRGMKVDKRKYDVRFKEELLVDLLSCFKGDVAKMAGFIERVNLLRDEPYPNGCEKLEGEIYKILIDDLFLFYRVDEKLRLITVVLVEVAG
;
A
#
# COMPACT_ATOMS: atom_id res chain seq x y z
N MET A 1 -19.18 20.12 2.51
CA MET A 1 -18.05 19.34 3.05
C MET A 1 -18.16 17.92 2.51
N LYS A 2 -17.20 17.45 1.70
CA LYS A 2 -17.20 16.06 1.24
C LYS A 2 -16.67 15.19 2.38
N ASN A 3 -17.51 14.29 2.86
CA ASN A 3 -17.19 13.33 3.91
C ASN A 3 -16.18 12.32 3.36
N TRP A 4 -14.91 12.45 3.73
CA TRP A 4 -13.82 11.53 3.34
C TRP A 4 -13.74 10.28 4.23
N ASP A 5 -14.77 10.04 5.06
CA ASP A 5 -14.72 9.12 6.20
C ASP A 5 -14.88 7.63 5.89
N GLU A 6 -15.04 7.25 4.62
CA GLU A 6 -14.95 5.85 4.20
C GLU A 6 -13.79 5.67 3.23
N LYS A 7 -12.57 5.80 3.75
CA LYS A 7 -11.34 5.43 3.04
C LYS A 7 -11.41 3.93 2.70
N LYS A 8 -11.87 3.62 1.49
CA LYS A 8 -11.85 2.27 0.90
C LYS A 8 -10.42 1.74 0.88
N VAL A 9 -10.26 0.48 1.23
CA VAL A 9 -9.02 -0.30 1.32
C VAL A 9 -9.15 -1.47 0.38
N LEU A 10 -8.16 -1.65 -0.47
CA LEU A 10 -8.04 -2.84 -1.30
C LEU A 10 -7.25 -3.92 -0.57
N HIS A 11 -7.90 -5.06 -0.39
CA HIS A 11 -7.25 -6.28 0.05
C HIS A 11 -6.89 -7.12 -1.17
N LEU A 12 -5.59 -7.23 -1.43
CA LEU A 12 -5.03 -8.17 -2.39
C LEU A 12 -4.52 -9.39 -1.60
N MET A 13 -5.29 -10.48 -1.72
CA MET A 13 -4.94 -11.89 -1.47
C MET A 13 -5.28 -12.55 -0.12
N LYS A 14 -5.92 -13.73 -0.23
CA LYS A 14 -5.77 -14.86 0.70
C LYS A 14 -5.81 -16.18 -0.09
N GLY A 15 -4.72 -16.95 -0.10
CA GLY A 15 -4.67 -18.33 -0.63
C GLY A 15 -4.40 -18.47 -2.14
N SER A 16 -4.65 -19.67 -2.69
CA SER A 16 -4.34 -20.09 -4.07
C SER A 16 -5.25 -19.49 -5.15
N LYS A 17 -6.21 -18.64 -4.79
CA LYS A 17 -7.07 -17.91 -5.72
C LYS A 17 -6.97 -16.40 -5.45
N LYS A 18 -6.54 -15.65 -6.47
CA LYS A 18 -6.33 -14.20 -6.40
C LYS A 18 -7.66 -13.48 -6.66
N TYR A 19 -8.36 -13.08 -5.60
CA TYR A 19 -9.48 -12.14 -5.68
C TYR A 19 -9.07 -10.78 -5.14
N ILE A 20 -9.52 -9.71 -5.80
CA ILE A 20 -9.40 -8.33 -5.33
C ILE A 20 -10.67 -8.03 -4.53
N THR A 21 -10.55 -7.67 -3.26
CA THR A 21 -11.72 -7.26 -2.45
C THR A 21 -11.51 -5.84 -1.95
N ILE A 22 -12.48 -4.96 -2.21
CA ILE A 22 -12.47 -3.56 -1.79
C ILE A 22 -13.39 -3.40 -0.59
N LEU A 23 -12.85 -2.96 0.54
CA LEU A 23 -13.53 -2.84 1.83
C LEU A 23 -13.27 -1.45 2.42
N PRO A 24 -14.22 -0.75 3.04
CA PRO A 24 -13.90 0.38 3.92
C PRO A 24 -12.85 0.01 4.99
N TYR A 25 -11.95 0.92 5.37
CA TYR A 25 -10.88 0.61 6.34
C TYR A 25 -11.40 0.07 7.68
N SER A 26 -12.51 0.63 8.15
CA SER A 26 -13.19 0.16 9.36
C SER A 26 -13.63 -1.30 9.24
N GLU A 27 -14.12 -1.70 8.07
CA GLU A 27 -14.51 -3.08 7.76
C GLU A 27 -13.31 -4.00 7.58
N PHE A 28 -12.27 -3.55 6.87
CA PHE A 28 -10.99 -4.25 6.83
C PHE A 28 -10.45 -4.51 8.23
N LYS A 29 -10.41 -3.51 9.12
CA LYS A 29 -9.95 -3.70 10.51
C LYS A 29 -10.83 -4.65 11.31
N LYS A 30 -12.13 -4.74 11.01
CA LYS A 30 -13.03 -5.74 11.63
C LYS A 30 -12.67 -7.14 11.13
N MET A 31 -12.56 -7.33 9.82
CA MET A 31 -12.18 -8.60 9.19
C MET A 31 -10.77 -9.05 9.61
N GLU A 32 -9.80 -8.15 9.54
CA GLU A 32 -8.42 -8.34 9.97
C GLU A 32 -8.39 -8.81 11.43
N ARG A 33 -9.10 -8.14 12.34
CA ARG A 33 -9.21 -8.58 13.74
C ARG A 33 -9.85 -9.96 13.90
N MET A 34 -10.84 -10.31 13.07
CA MET A 34 -11.47 -11.63 13.12
C MET A 34 -10.55 -12.73 12.58
N VAL A 35 -9.81 -12.46 11.50
CA VAL A 35 -8.87 -13.40 10.87
C VAL A 35 -7.60 -13.57 11.70
N LEU A 36 -7.11 -12.49 12.32
CA LEU A 36 -5.90 -12.47 13.14
C LEU A 36 -6.13 -12.90 14.59
N ARG A 37 -7.34 -13.38 14.97
CA ARG A 37 -7.59 -13.99 16.30
C ARG A 37 -6.66 -15.17 16.63
N GLY A 38 -5.91 -15.69 15.65
CA GLY A 38 -4.85 -16.68 15.85
C GLY A 38 -3.44 -16.25 15.39
N MET A 39 -3.22 -15.01 14.92
CA MET A 39 -1.93 -14.54 14.41
C MET A 39 -1.44 -13.34 15.22
N LYS A 40 -0.17 -13.36 15.64
CA LYS A 40 0.47 -12.22 16.33
C LYS A 40 0.60 -11.05 15.36
N VAL A 41 -0.34 -10.10 15.43
CA VAL A 41 -0.26 -8.83 14.71
C VAL A 41 0.77 -7.97 15.39
N ASP A 42 1.87 -7.69 14.71
CA ASP A 42 2.87 -6.77 15.23
C ASP A 42 2.34 -5.33 15.14
N LYS A 43 1.83 -4.82 16.27
CA LYS A 43 1.34 -3.44 16.39
C LYS A 43 2.44 -2.40 16.20
N ARG A 44 3.70 -2.80 16.06
CA ARG A 44 4.86 -1.92 15.81
C ARG A 44 5.11 -1.63 14.34
N LYS A 45 4.35 -2.22 13.41
CA LYS A 45 4.50 -1.97 11.97
C LYS A 45 3.47 -0.97 11.45
N TYR A 46 3.80 -0.30 10.36
CA TYR A 46 2.85 0.49 9.59
C TYR A 46 2.02 -0.45 8.70
N ASP A 47 0.79 -0.04 8.41
CA ASP A 47 0.00 -0.63 7.33
C ASP A 47 0.32 0.10 6.03
N VAL A 48 0.49 -0.60 4.92
CA VAL A 48 0.69 -0.01 3.60
C VAL A 48 -0.57 -0.19 2.76
N ARG A 49 -0.96 0.85 2.02
CA ARG A 49 -2.14 0.85 1.15
C ARG A 49 -1.86 1.50 -0.18
N PHE A 50 -2.56 1.01 -1.19
CA PHE A 50 -2.64 1.61 -2.51
C PHE A 50 -4.02 2.22 -2.70
N LYS A 51 -4.08 3.33 -3.44
CA LYS A 51 -5.36 3.78 -4.00
C LYS A 51 -5.84 2.78 -5.06
N GLU A 52 -7.15 2.77 -5.29
CA GLU A 52 -7.78 1.88 -6.28
C GLU A 52 -7.32 2.13 -7.70
N GLU A 53 -7.35 3.40 -8.13
CA GLU A 53 -6.83 3.85 -9.41
C GLU A 53 -5.40 3.34 -9.67
N LEU A 54 -4.58 3.32 -8.62
CA LEU A 54 -3.18 2.91 -8.70
C LEU A 54 -2.94 1.45 -9.03
N LEU A 55 -3.86 0.55 -8.66
CA LEU A 55 -3.69 -0.86 -8.98
C LEU A 55 -3.84 -1.12 -10.48
N VAL A 56 -4.72 -0.36 -11.13
CA VAL A 56 -4.90 -0.40 -12.58
C VAL A 56 -3.68 0.21 -13.27
N ASP A 57 -3.15 1.31 -12.73
CA ASP A 57 -1.92 1.93 -13.22
C ASP A 57 -0.73 0.97 -13.08
N LEU A 58 -0.58 0.31 -11.93
CA LEU A 58 0.46 -0.69 -11.69
C LEU A 58 0.37 -1.85 -12.68
N LEU A 59 -0.82 -2.41 -12.92
CA LEU A 59 -1.00 -3.46 -13.93
C LEU A 59 -0.54 -3.00 -15.32
N SER A 60 -0.78 -1.73 -15.66
CA SER A 60 -0.35 -1.12 -16.92
C SER A 60 1.17 -0.93 -16.97
N CYS A 61 1.79 -0.43 -15.89
CA CYS A 61 3.25 -0.30 -15.75
C CYS A 61 3.96 -1.64 -15.96
N PHE A 62 3.41 -2.71 -15.41
CA PHE A 62 3.96 -4.06 -15.55
C PHE A 62 3.49 -4.79 -16.82
N LYS A 63 2.77 -4.14 -17.73
CA LYS A 63 2.24 -4.74 -18.97
C LYS A 63 1.43 -6.03 -18.73
N GLY A 64 0.71 -6.08 -17.60
CA GLY A 64 -0.05 -7.26 -17.17
C GLY A 64 0.79 -8.38 -16.55
N ASP A 65 2.10 -8.19 -16.35
CA ASP A 65 2.94 -9.16 -15.65
C ASP A 65 2.67 -9.13 -14.13
N VAL A 66 1.75 -10.00 -13.72
CA VAL A 66 1.29 -10.11 -12.33
C VAL A 66 2.42 -10.58 -11.39
N ALA A 67 3.42 -11.32 -11.88
CA ALA A 67 4.52 -11.80 -11.05
C ALA A 67 5.48 -10.66 -10.70
N LYS A 68 5.84 -9.83 -11.68
CA LYS A 68 6.63 -8.61 -11.44
C LYS A 68 5.90 -7.62 -10.54
N MET A 69 4.61 -7.42 -10.79
CA MET A 69 3.78 -6.56 -9.94
C MET A 69 3.74 -7.06 -8.49
N ALA A 70 3.62 -8.38 -8.27
CA ALA A 70 3.63 -8.95 -6.93
C ALA A 70 4.98 -8.73 -6.23
N GLY A 71 6.10 -8.94 -6.92
CA GLY A 71 7.44 -8.68 -6.38
C GLY A 71 7.66 -7.20 -6.02
N PHE A 72 7.13 -6.28 -6.83
CA PHE A 72 7.13 -4.86 -6.50
C PHE A 72 6.32 -4.56 -5.23
N ILE A 73 5.10 -5.10 -5.12
CA ILE A 73 4.25 -4.91 -3.92
C ILE A 73 4.93 -5.48 -2.66
N GLU A 74 5.64 -6.61 -2.76
CA GLU A 74 6.42 -7.16 -1.65
C GLU A 74 7.54 -6.22 -1.21
N ARG A 75 8.26 -5.59 -2.15
CA ARG A 75 9.27 -4.57 -1.83
C ARG A 75 8.66 -3.33 -1.21
N VAL A 76 7.53 -2.86 -1.71
CA VAL A 76 6.78 -1.74 -1.13
C VAL A 76 6.34 -2.05 0.32
N ASN A 77 6.02 -3.30 0.62
CA ASN A 77 5.68 -3.72 1.98
C ASN A 77 6.84 -3.66 2.99
N LEU A 78 8.09 -3.48 2.55
CA LEU A 78 9.22 -3.24 3.46
C LEU A 78 9.08 -1.88 4.18
N LEU A 79 8.36 -0.92 3.58
CA LEU A 79 8.04 0.37 4.20
C LEU A 79 7.23 0.23 5.50
N ARG A 80 6.61 -0.92 5.72
CA ARG A 80 5.89 -1.20 6.98
C ARG A 80 6.81 -1.17 8.19
N ASP A 81 8.06 -1.56 8.01
CA ASP A 81 9.08 -1.59 9.06
C ASP A 81 9.84 -0.27 9.13
N GLU A 82 10.16 0.31 7.97
CA GLU A 82 10.90 1.56 7.84
C GLU A 82 10.15 2.52 6.90
N PRO A 83 9.28 3.40 7.43
CA PRO A 83 8.48 4.32 6.61
C PRO A 83 9.30 5.38 5.86
N TYR A 84 10.52 5.64 6.30
CA TYR A 84 11.44 6.64 5.75
C TYR A 84 12.80 5.98 5.45
N PRO A 85 12.86 5.02 4.52
CA PRO A 85 14.08 4.28 4.24
C PRO A 85 15.15 5.17 3.59
N ASN A 86 16.40 4.73 3.67
CA ASN A 86 17.51 5.40 2.99
C ASN A 86 17.23 5.57 1.48
N GLY A 87 17.50 6.76 0.96
CA GLY A 87 17.20 7.11 -0.44
C GLY A 87 15.77 7.60 -0.66
N CYS A 88 14.94 7.69 0.38
CA CYS A 88 13.68 8.43 0.29
C CYS A 88 13.93 9.94 0.25
N GLU A 89 13.18 10.63 -0.60
CA GLU A 89 13.20 12.08 -0.75
C GLU A 89 11.86 12.63 -0.24
N LYS A 90 11.90 13.58 0.69
CA LYS A 90 10.69 14.32 1.09
C LYS A 90 10.43 15.43 0.07
N LEU A 91 9.26 15.40 -0.56
CA LEU A 91 8.78 16.43 -1.49
C LEU A 91 7.96 17.49 -0.72
N GLU A 92 7.25 18.36 -1.46
CA GLU A 92 6.35 19.33 -0.83
C GLU A 92 5.22 18.67 -0.03
N GLY A 93 4.94 19.24 1.14
CA GLY A 93 3.95 18.73 2.08
C GLY A 93 4.39 17.43 2.78
N GLU A 94 3.47 16.47 2.87
CA GLU A 94 3.68 15.15 3.51
C GLU A 94 3.77 14.03 2.47
N ILE A 95 4.39 14.31 1.32
CA ILE A 95 4.64 13.35 0.23
C ILE A 95 6.12 12.98 0.21
N TYR A 96 6.38 11.69 0.15
CA TYR A 96 7.70 11.09 0.07
C TYR A 96 7.82 10.33 -1.25
N LYS A 97 9.01 10.36 -1.84
CA LYS A 97 9.35 9.68 -3.08
C LYS A 97 10.48 8.70 -2.83
N ILE A 98 10.40 7.51 -3.43
CA ILE A 98 11.50 6.53 -3.43
C ILE A 98 11.50 5.77 -4.75
N LEU A 99 12.69 5.42 -5.22
CA LEU A 99 12.86 4.50 -6.34
C LEU A 99 12.83 3.06 -5.82
N ILE A 100 11.91 2.25 -6.35
CA ILE A 100 11.86 0.80 -6.09
C ILE A 100 11.87 0.11 -7.45
N ASP A 101 12.93 -0.65 -7.71
CA ASP A 101 13.25 -1.19 -9.03
C ASP A 101 13.35 -0.06 -10.07
N ASP A 102 12.50 -0.10 -11.09
CA ASP A 102 12.44 0.85 -12.18
C ASP A 102 11.22 1.78 -12.04
N LEU A 103 10.63 1.88 -10.85
CA LEU A 103 9.44 2.69 -10.59
C LEU A 103 9.67 3.68 -9.45
N PHE A 104 9.30 4.95 -9.68
CA PHE A 104 9.16 5.93 -8.61
C PHE A 104 7.84 5.70 -7.86
N LEU A 105 7.95 5.39 -6.58
CA LEU A 105 6.84 5.28 -5.64
C LEU A 105 6.69 6.61 -4.89
N PHE A 106 5.51 7.22 -4.98
CA PHE A 106 5.14 8.38 -4.19
C PHE A 106 4.13 7.96 -3.13
N TYR A 107 4.37 8.34 -1.88
CA TYR A 107 3.54 7.92 -0.76
C TYR A 107 3.45 8.98 0.33
N ARG A 108 2.45 8.84 1.19
CA ARG A 108 2.25 9.66 2.39
C ARG A 108 2.31 8.78 3.62
N VAL A 109 2.82 9.33 4.72
CA VAL A 109 2.89 8.66 6.01
C VAL A 109 1.97 9.38 7.00
N ASP A 110 1.02 8.65 7.58
CA ASP A 110 0.21 9.10 8.71
C ASP A 110 0.73 8.39 9.96
N GLU A 111 1.53 9.09 10.76
CA GLU A 111 2.17 8.52 11.95
C GLU A 111 1.17 8.18 13.05
N LYS A 112 0.07 8.93 13.16
CA LYS A 112 -0.97 8.69 14.18
C LYS A 112 -1.71 7.40 13.90
N LEU A 113 -2.06 7.16 12.64
CA LEU A 113 -2.74 5.94 12.20
C LEU A 113 -1.77 4.80 11.86
N ARG A 114 -0.46 5.08 11.87
CA ARG A 114 0.60 4.18 11.40
C ARG A 114 0.29 3.64 10.01
N LEU A 115 -0.03 4.54 9.10
CA LEU A 115 -0.53 4.21 7.77
C LEU A 115 0.32 4.86 6.69
N ILE A 116 0.81 4.05 5.77
CA ILE A 116 1.46 4.47 4.54
C ILE A 116 0.44 4.35 3.40
N THR A 117 0.20 5.45 2.70
CA THR A 117 -0.69 5.48 1.54
C THR A 117 0.12 5.81 0.30
N VAL A 118 0.26 4.85 -0.60
CA VAL A 118 0.81 5.04 -1.93
C VAL A 118 -0.16 5.87 -2.76
N VAL A 119 0.33 7.01 -3.25
CA VAL A 119 -0.46 8.03 -3.95
C VAL A 119 -0.24 8.06 -5.45
N LEU A 120 0.95 7.66 -5.92
CA LEU A 120 1.31 7.59 -7.34
C LEU A 120 2.46 6.60 -7.55
N VAL A 121 2.48 5.95 -8.71
CA VAL A 121 3.61 5.16 -9.20
C VAL A 121 3.91 5.58 -10.62
N GLU A 122 5.18 5.85 -10.93
CA GLU A 122 5.64 6.26 -12.26
C GLU A 122 6.82 5.42 -12.71
N VAL A 123 6.97 5.20 -14.02
CA VAL A 123 8.15 4.54 -14.57
C VAL A 123 9.35 5.50 -14.48
N ALA A 124 10.45 5.04 -13.89
CA ALA A 124 11.72 5.75 -13.98
C ALA A 124 12.19 5.66 -15.43
N GLY A 125 12.29 6.82 -16.09
CA GLY A 125 12.58 6.92 -17.52
C GLY A 125 13.90 6.30 -17.97
#